data_AF-A0A2S1WUE1-F1
#
_entry.id   AF-A0A2S1WUE1-F1
#
_cell.length_a   1.000
_cell.length_b   1.000
_cell.length_c   1.000
_cell.angle_alpha   90.00
_cell.angle_beta   90.00
_cell.angle_gamma   90.00
#
_symmetry.space_group_name_H-M   'P 1'
#
loop_
_entity.id
_entity.type
_entity.pdbx_description
1 polymer ?
#
loop_
_entity_poly.entity_id
_entity_poly.type
_entity_poly.pdbx_seq_one_letter_code
_entity_poly.pdbx_strand_id
1 'polypeptide(L)'
;NAKETGVEYVRKGQTIRATAAKEVILSAGTFNTPQILMLSGIGLAAHLKEIGIAPVLDLPVGKNLQDHPAVLIMYSRPTAGPF
;
A
#
# COMPACT_ATOMS: atom_id res chain seq x y z
N ASN A 1 -12.78 -15.44 12.91
CA ASN A 1 -11.87 -15.50 11.74
C ASN A 1 -12.51 -14.74 10.59
N ALA A 2 -12.01 -13.54 10.29
CA ALA A 2 -12.34 -12.87 9.03
C ALA A 2 -11.63 -13.63 7.89
N LYS A 3 -12.32 -13.86 6.78
CA LYS A 3 -11.77 -14.52 5.59
C LYS A 3 -11.93 -13.57 4.42
N GLU A 4 -10.81 -13.25 3.76
CA GLU A 4 -10.85 -12.49 2.51
C GLU A 4 -11.39 -13.37 1.39
N THR A 5 -12.35 -12.84 0.63
CA THR A 5 -13.04 -13.57 -0.45
C THR A 5 -12.69 -13.06 -1.84
N GLY A 6 -11.94 -11.96 -1.95
CA GLY A 6 -11.66 -11.31 -3.22
C GLY A 6 -11.17 -9.88 -3.07
N VAL A 7 -11.23 -9.13 -4.17
CA VAL A 7 -10.87 -7.70 -4.24
C VAL A 7 -11.94 -6.92 -5.00
N GLU A 8 -12.09 -5.64 -4.65
CA GLU A 8 -12.86 -4.66 -5.41
C GLU A 8 -11.88 -3.66 -6.05
N TYR A 9 -12.05 -3.36 -7.34
CA TYR A 9 -11.18 -2.44 -8.06
C TYR A 9 -11.96 -1.68 -9.14
N VAL A 10 -11.45 -0.51 -9.53
CA VAL A 10 -12.05 0.30 -10.59
C VAL A 10 -11.37 0.02 -11.92
N ARG A 11 -12.16 -0.28 -12.95
CA ARG A 11 -11.69 -0.42 -14.33
C ARG A 11 -12.64 0.31 -15.26
N LYS A 12 -12.12 1.26 -16.05
CA LYS A 12 -12.92 2.10 -16.97
C LYS A 12 -14.11 2.80 -16.27
N GLY A 13 -13.88 3.33 -15.06
CA GLY A 13 -14.90 4.02 -14.26
C GLY A 13 -15.96 3.11 -13.62
N GLN A 14 -15.87 1.79 -13.78
CA GLN A 14 -16.78 0.84 -13.16
C GLN A 14 -16.08 0.10 -12.02
N THR A 15 -16.80 -0.04 -10.91
CA THR A 15 -16.39 -0.89 -9.79
C THR A 15 -16.62 -2.35 -10.15
N ILE A 16 -15.57 -3.16 -10.09
CA ILE A 16 -15.58 -4.59 -10.38
C ILE A 16 -15.17 -5.35 -9.12
N ARG A 17 -15.88 -6.46 -8.85
CA ARG A 17 -15.50 -7.42 -7.81
C ARG A 17 -14.92 -8.67 -8.46
N ALA A 18 -13.72 -9.06 -8.04
CA ALA A 18 -13.11 -10.34 -8.41
C ALA A 18 -12.99 -11.22 -7.16
N THR A 19 -13.51 -12.44 -7.22
CA THR A 19 -13.46 -13.40 -6.12
C THR A 19 -12.27 -14.35 -6.24
N ALA A 20 -11.70 -14.76 -5.11
CA ALA A 20 -10.67 -15.78 -5.07
C ALA A 20 -11.20 -17.07 -4.42
N ALA A 21 -11.04 -18.22 -5.08
CA ALA A 21 -11.50 -19.51 -4.55
C ALA A 21 -10.62 -20.02 -3.38
N LYS A 22 -9.35 -19.59 -3.35
CA LYS A 22 -8.38 -20.00 -2.33
C LYS A 22 -7.98 -18.81 -1.46
N GLU A 23 -7.16 -17.92 -2.02
CA GLU A 23 -6.48 -16.86 -1.29
C GLU A 23 -6.34 -15.60 -2.15
N VAL A 24 -6.23 -14.45 -1.48
CA VAL A 24 -5.86 -13.17 -2.07
C VAL A 24 -4.44 -12.84 -1.61
N ILE A 25 -3.52 -12.59 -2.55
CA ILE A 25 -2.14 -12.23 -2.25
C ILE A 25 -1.96 -10.74 -2.56
N LEU A 26 -1.65 -9.94 -1.54
CA LEU A 26 -1.35 -8.52 -1.71
C LEU A 26 0.12 -8.31 -2.05
N SER A 27 0.38 -7.90 -3.29
CA SER A 27 1.73 -7.61 -3.82
C SER A 27 1.84 -6.18 -4.35
N ALA A 28 1.16 -5.22 -3.71
CA ALA A 28 1.07 -3.84 -4.18
C ALA A 28 2.28 -2.94 -3.78
N GLY A 29 3.30 -3.54 -3.15
CA GLY A 29 4.51 -2.86 -2.69
C GLY A 29 4.35 -2.22 -1.31
N THR A 30 5.45 -1.67 -0.78
CA THR A 30 5.56 -1.19 0.62
C THR A 30 4.58 -0.08 0.98
N PHE A 31 4.16 0.73 0.01
CA PHE A 31 3.21 1.84 0.23
C PHE A 31 1.75 1.42 0.05
N ASN A 32 1.43 0.68 -1.01
CA ASN A 32 0.04 0.41 -1.35
C ASN A 32 -0.53 -0.81 -0.62
N THR A 33 0.29 -1.84 -0.29
CA THR A 33 -0.20 -2.98 0.49
C THR A 33 -0.75 -2.54 1.86
N PRO A 34 -0.05 -1.74 2.68
CA PRO A 34 -0.64 -1.27 3.94
C PRO A 34 -1.85 -0.35 3.73
N GLN A 35 -1.87 0.45 2.66
CA GLN A 35 -3.04 1.26 2.33
C GLN A 35 -4.28 0.41 2.04
N ILE A 36 -4.15 -0.62 1.19
CA ILE A 36 -5.24 -1.55 0.87
C ILE A 36 -5.75 -2.25 2.13
N LEU A 37 -4.84 -2.77 2.97
CA LEU A 37 -5.21 -3.37 4.25
C LEU A 37 -6.00 -2.41 5.15
N MET A 38 -5.54 -1.17 5.31
CA MET A 38 -6.24 -0.16 6.12
C MET A 38 -7.61 0.20 5.54
N LEU A 39 -7.73 0.35 4.22
CA LEU A 39 -9.02 0.56 3.53
C LEU A 39 -9.97 -0.62 3.69
N SER A 40 -9.45 -1.84 3.84
CA SER A 40 -10.19 -3.06 4.18
C SER A 40 -10.46 -3.21 5.69
N GLY A 41 -10.12 -2.23 6.51
CA GLY A 41 -10.36 -2.24 7.96
C GLY A 41 -9.30 -3.00 8.78
N ILE A 42 -8.12 -3.29 8.20
CA ILE A 42 -7.00 -3.95 8.86
C ILE A 42 -5.89 -2.93 9.11
N GLY A 43 -5.73 -2.50 10.36
CA GLY A 43 -4.82 -1.42 10.75
C GLY A 43 -5.09 -0.91 12.16
N LEU A 44 -4.37 0.12 12.61
CA LEU A 44 -4.53 0.64 13.97
C LEU A 44 -5.95 1.16 14.19
N ALA A 45 -6.71 0.55 15.11
CA ALA A 45 -8.13 0.79 15.27
C ALA A 45 -8.48 2.26 15.56
N ALA A 46 -7.64 2.96 16.33
CA ALA A 46 -7.83 4.38 16.61
C ALA A 46 -7.72 5.24 15.35
N HIS A 47 -6.70 4.99 14.52
CA HIS A 47 -6.49 5.71 13.27
C HIS A 47 -7.59 5.41 12.24
N LEU A 48 -8.00 4.14 12.11
CA LEU A 48 -9.10 3.76 11.22
C LEU A 48 -10.41 4.47 11.61
N LYS A 49 -10.74 4.51 12.90
CA LYS A 49 -11.92 5.22 13.41
C LYS A 49 -11.87 6.72 13.14
N GLU A 50 -10.70 7.35 13.29
CA GLU A 50 -10.49 8.78 13.00
C GLU A 50 -10.87 9.15 11.56
N ILE A 51 -10.59 8.25 10.60
CA ILE A 51 -10.90 8.45 9.17
C ILE A 51 -12.21 7.79 8.73
N GLY A 52 -13.06 7.35 9.67
CA GLY A 52 -14.39 6.80 9.37
C GLY A 52 -14.43 5.36 8.86
N ILE A 53 -13.36 4.57 9.06
CA ILE A 53 -13.29 3.15 8.69
C ILE A 53 -13.53 2.28 9.92
N ALA A 54 -14.46 1.33 9.80
CA ALA A 54 -14.72 0.34 10.84
C ALA A 54 -13.55 -0.66 10.94
N PRO A 55 -12.89 -0.80 12.11
CA PRO A 55 -11.81 -1.78 12.26
C PRO A 55 -12.35 -3.21 12.23
N VAL A 56 -11.80 -4.04 11.35
CA VAL A 56 -11.98 -5.50 11.30
C VAL A 56 -10.90 -6.20 12.11
N LEU A 57 -9.65 -5.70 12.05
CA LEU A 57 -8.52 -6.27 12.78
C LEU A 57 -7.52 -5.17 13.16
N ASP A 58 -7.22 -5.07 14.47
CA ASP A 58 -6.31 -4.05 15.01
C ASP A 58 -4.85 -4.53 14.94
N LEU A 59 -4.09 -4.00 13.98
CA LEU A 59 -2.68 -4.34 13.73
C LEU A 59 -1.87 -3.09 13.37
N PRO A 60 -0.54 -3.05 13.63
CA PRO A 60 0.32 -1.91 13.30
C PRO A 60 0.68 -1.83 11.81
N VAL A 61 -0.32 -1.97 10.92
CA VAL A 61 -0.17 -1.87 9.47
C VAL A 61 0.34 -0.48 9.08
N GLY A 62 1.27 -0.43 8.13
CA GLY A 62 1.88 0.82 7.65
C GLY A 62 2.94 1.41 8.58
N LYS A 63 3.28 0.72 9.69
CA LYS A 63 4.42 1.07 10.54
C LYS A 63 5.68 0.32 10.08
N ASN A 64 6.83 0.71 10.63
CA ASN A 64 8.14 0.12 10.30
C ASN A 64 8.54 0.27 8.81
N LEU A 65 8.13 1.36 8.16
CA LEU A 65 8.70 1.75 6.87
C LEU A 65 10.16 2.17 7.09
N GLN A 66 11.05 1.58 6.32
CA GLN A 66 12.47 1.92 6.30
C GLN A 66 12.87 2.14 4.84
N ASP A 67 13.75 3.11 4.63
CA ASP A 67 14.36 3.39 3.34
C ASP A 67 15.80 3.89 3.58
N HIS A 68 16.63 3.83 2.55
CA HIS A 68 17.99 4.33 2.61
C HIS A 68 18.00 5.83 2.28
N PRO A 69 18.47 6.70 3.18
CA PRO A 69 18.65 8.10 2.85
C PRO A 69 19.75 8.25 1.78
N ALA A 70 19.50 9.12 0.79
CA ALA A 70 20.45 9.41 -0.27
C ALA A 70 20.80 10.90 -0.29
N VAL A 71 22.09 11.20 -0.53
CA VAL A 71 22.56 12.56 -0.81
C VAL A 71 23.00 12.60 -2.26
N LEU A 72 22.34 13.44 -3.06
CA LEU A 72 22.71 13.66 -4.44
C LEU A 72 23.78 14.75 -4.50
N ILE A 73 24.96 14.42 -5.02
CA ILE A 73 26.02 15.39 -5.27
C ILE A 73 26.19 15.52 -6.78
N MET A 74 25.92 16.71 -7.29
CA MET A 74 26.07 17.03 -8.71
C MET A 74 27.32 17.89 -8.94
N TYR A 75 28.08 17.57 -9.97
CA TYR A 75 29.24 18.36 -10.41
C TYR A 75 29.12 18.68 -11.89
N SER A 76 29.47 19.90 -12.28
CA SER A 76 29.64 20.26 -13.68
C SER A 76 30.96 19.72 -14.20
N ARG A 77 30.96 19.11 -15.40
CA ARG A 77 32.20 18.82 -16.11
C ARG A 77 32.72 20.10 -16.77
N PRO A 78 34.03 20.40 -16.69
CA PRO A 78 34.62 21.53 -17.41
C PRO A 78 34.58 21.37 -18.94
N THR A 79 34.57 20.14 -19.42
CA THR A 79 34.53 19.80 -20.86
C THR A 79 33.60 18.61 -21.12
N ALA A 80 33.13 18.48 -22.37
CA ALA A 80 32.36 17.31 -22.81
C ALA A 80 33.23 16.04 -22.72
N GLY A 81 32.65 14.96 -22.19
CA GLY A 81 33.31 13.66 -22.20
C GLY A 81 33.04 12.91 -23.51
N PRO A 82 33.78 11.81 -23.77
CA PRO A 82 33.57 10.97 -24.95
C PRO A 82 32.25 10.15 -24.89
N PHE A 83 31.47 10.30 -23.82
CA PHE A 83 30.10 9.81 -23.64
C PHE A 83 29.21 10.97 -23.18
#